data_AF-A0A929BQ38-F1
#
_entry.id   AF-A0A929BQ38-F1
#
_cell.length_a   1.000
_cell.length_b   1.000
_cell.length_c   1.000
_cell.angle_alpha   90.00
_cell.angle_beta   90.00
_cell.angle_gamma   90.00
#
_symmetry.space_group_name_H-M   'P 1'
#
loop_
_entity.id
_entity.type
_entity.pdbx_description
1 polymer ?
#
loop_
_entity_poly.entity_id
_entity_poly.type
_entity_poly.pdbx_seq_one_letter_code
_entity_poly.pdbx_strand_id
1 'polypeptide(L)'
;MAETHMEENTLELEIPLLIPGLINHQDNCLQRLESALQNQRGILRAHIENQQDPQILCLHYNPSLISIEDVRRIAERAGAKIANRYRHEVIPIEGIDCSDCVTVLEHSLSRIEGVLDVKASYTAQRIFIEFDSKTTSRGAIERRIQGLGYQIPRGGTRKWYLENRTLIFSLVAGFSLLVGWAGERFFGFPYQLSLALFLAAYILAGWDTAIHAWYALKARTFDTDLLMIAAALGAAFLGEYAEGALLLFLFSLGHAMEGRILDRARNAIHALADLAPKTALVQRGDLQIEVPVEELVLSDLVIVRPGTRIPVDGDIISGSSNVDQSPVTGESLPVDKIVMDKVFA
;
A
#
# COMPACT_ATOMS: atom_id res chain seq x y z
N MET A 1 -31.33 38.82 -41.73
CA MET A 1 -31.33 37.48 -41.10
C MET A 1 -30.65 37.67 -39.76
N ALA A 2 -31.41 37.56 -38.66
CA ALA A 2 -30.88 37.75 -37.32
C ALA A 2 -30.01 36.54 -36.96
N GLU A 3 -28.74 36.79 -36.64
CA GLU A 3 -27.87 35.80 -36.02
C GLU A 3 -28.43 35.51 -34.61
N THR A 4 -29.03 34.34 -34.44
CA THR A 4 -29.47 33.86 -33.13
C THR A 4 -28.20 33.62 -32.31
N HIS A 5 -27.85 34.56 -31.44
CA HIS A 5 -26.87 34.33 -30.39
C HIS A 5 -27.37 33.18 -29.52
N MET A 6 -26.78 32.00 -29.71
CA MET A 6 -27.08 30.84 -28.88
C MET A 6 -26.33 31.05 -27.56
N GLU A 7 -27.04 31.45 -26.51
CA GLU A 7 -26.46 31.60 -25.17
C GLU A 7 -25.88 30.25 -24.71
N GLU A 8 -24.57 30.21 -24.53
CA GLU A 8 -23.82 29.04 -24.10
C GLU A 8 -23.30 29.31 -22.69
N ASN A 9 -23.66 28.44 -21.74
CA ASN A 9 -23.15 28.48 -20.38
C ASN A 9 -22.21 27.31 -20.14
N THR A 10 -21.18 27.56 -19.32
CA THR A 10 -20.21 26.54 -18.92
C THR A 10 -20.41 26.18 -17.46
N LEU A 11 -20.42 24.88 -17.16
CA LEU A 11 -20.33 24.33 -15.81
C LEU A 11 -19.02 23.57 -15.68
N GLU A 12 -18.25 23.89 -14.65
CA GLU A 12 -17.00 23.23 -14.30
C GLU A 12 -17.24 22.28 -13.11
N LEU A 13 -16.78 21.04 -13.23
CA LEU A 13 -16.88 20.02 -12.18
C LEU A 13 -15.54 19.31 -11.98
N GLU A 14 -15.16 19.10 -10.73
CA GLU A 14 -13.94 18.35 -10.40
C GLU A 14 -14.12 16.85 -10.66
N ILE A 15 -13.20 16.25 -11.42
CA ILE A 15 -13.23 14.82 -11.78
C ILE A 15 -13.20 13.89 -10.55
N PRO A 16 -12.39 14.13 -9.49
CA PRO A 16 -12.34 13.25 -8.31
C PRO A 16 -13.70 13.09 -7.61
N LEU A 17 -14.59 14.09 -7.72
CA LEU A 17 -15.94 14.03 -7.15
C LEU A 17 -16.89 13.16 -8.00
N LEU A 18 -16.60 13.00 -9.29
CA LEU A 18 -17.43 12.26 -10.24
C LEU A 18 -16.99 10.79 -10.39
N ILE A 19 -15.69 10.52 -10.35
CA ILE A 19 -15.09 9.19 -10.46
C ILE A 19 -13.98 9.06 -9.41
N PRO A 20 -14.29 8.56 -8.19
CA PRO A 20 -13.28 8.38 -7.16
C PRO A 20 -12.34 7.22 -7.51
N GLY A 21 -11.04 7.41 -7.30
CA GLY A 21 -10.03 6.35 -7.47
C GLY A 21 -9.36 6.29 -8.84
N LEU A 22 -9.48 7.32 -9.67
CA LEU A 22 -8.65 7.49 -10.87
C LEU A 22 -7.19 7.67 -10.46
N ILE A 23 -6.32 6.77 -10.91
CA ILE A 23 -4.89 6.76 -10.57
C ILE A 23 -4.06 7.45 -11.65
N ASN A 24 -4.59 7.56 -12.88
CA ASN A 24 -3.83 8.03 -14.03
C ASN A 24 -4.63 9.03 -14.89
N HIS A 25 -3.93 10.05 -15.41
CA HIS A 25 -4.53 11.17 -16.16
C HIS A 25 -5.02 10.79 -17.58
N GLN A 26 -4.79 9.55 -18.01
CA GLN A 26 -5.17 9.02 -19.34
C GLN A 26 -6.10 7.80 -19.23
N ASP A 27 -6.98 7.81 -18.25
CA ASP A 27 -7.89 6.69 -18.05
C ASP A 27 -8.97 6.61 -19.14
N ASN A 28 -9.20 5.42 -19.68
CA ASN A 28 -10.28 5.18 -20.65
C ASN A 28 -11.66 5.56 -20.07
N CYS A 29 -11.80 5.58 -18.75
CA CYS A 29 -13.02 6.04 -18.08
C CYS A 29 -13.32 7.52 -18.32
N LEU A 30 -12.31 8.37 -18.49
CA LEU A 30 -12.50 9.79 -18.82
C LEU A 30 -13.10 9.96 -20.21
N GLN A 31 -12.55 9.26 -21.21
CA GLN A 31 -13.09 9.26 -22.58
C GLN A 31 -14.52 8.70 -22.64
N ARG A 32 -14.82 7.67 -21.85
CA ARG A 32 -16.18 7.12 -21.73
C ARG A 32 -17.14 8.10 -21.08
N LEU A 33 -16.68 8.88 -20.09
CA LEU A 33 -17.48 9.93 -19.45
C LEU A 33 -17.78 11.06 -20.43
N GLU A 34 -16.78 11.58 -21.13
CA GLU A 34 -16.97 12.60 -22.17
C GLU A 34 -17.98 12.14 -23.23
N SER A 35 -17.79 10.93 -23.76
CA SER A 35 -18.69 10.33 -24.75
C SER A 35 -20.10 10.13 -24.21
N ALA A 36 -20.25 9.73 -22.94
CA ALA A 36 -21.56 9.54 -22.32
C ALA A 36 -22.32 10.87 -22.11
N LEU A 37 -21.59 11.97 -21.88
CA LEU A 37 -22.15 13.30 -21.65
C LEU A 37 -22.43 14.06 -22.95
N GLN A 38 -21.56 13.96 -23.95
CA GLN A 38 -21.81 14.56 -25.28
C GLN A 38 -23.08 14.02 -25.95
N ASN A 39 -23.46 12.77 -25.64
CA ASN A 39 -24.67 12.15 -26.17
C ASN A 39 -25.97 12.54 -25.41
N GLN A 40 -25.90 13.45 -24.43
CA GLN A 40 -27.07 13.91 -23.67
C GLN A 40 -27.72 15.12 -24.31
N ARG A 41 -29.06 15.10 -24.39
CA ARG A 41 -29.83 16.23 -24.90
C ARG A 41 -29.66 17.46 -23.99
N GLY A 42 -29.22 18.58 -24.57
CA GLY A 42 -29.00 19.84 -23.86
C GLY A 42 -27.53 20.15 -23.53
N ILE A 43 -26.65 19.15 -23.62
CA ILE A 43 -25.19 19.33 -23.56
C ILE A 43 -24.68 19.55 -24.98
N LEU A 44 -24.03 20.69 -25.22
CA LEU A 44 -23.47 21.08 -26.52
C LEU A 44 -22.07 20.49 -26.71
N ARG A 45 -21.25 20.52 -25.66
CA ARG A 45 -19.87 20.01 -25.66
C ARG A 45 -19.46 19.61 -24.25
N ALA A 46 -18.75 18.49 -24.13
CA ALA A 46 -18.09 18.07 -22.90
C ALA A 46 -16.62 17.78 -23.22
N HIS A 47 -15.70 18.30 -22.40
CA HIS A 47 -14.27 18.04 -22.53
C HIS A 47 -13.57 18.22 -21.18
N ILE A 48 -12.43 17.56 -21.02
CA ILE A 48 -11.61 17.62 -19.81
C ILE A 48 -10.38 18.48 -20.06
N GLU A 49 -10.11 19.40 -19.14
CA GLU A 49 -8.92 20.23 -19.16
C GLU A 49 -7.77 19.51 -18.43
N ASN A 50 -6.85 18.94 -19.20
CA ASN A 50 -5.76 18.10 -18.69
C ASN A 50 -4.54 18.87 -18.13
N GLN A 51 -4.56 20.20 -18.18
CA GLN A 51 -3.44 21.05 -17.71
C GLN A 51 -3.57 21.51 -16.26
N GLN A 52 -4.68 21.17 -15.58
CA GLN A 52 -4.93 21.54 -14.19
C GLN A 52 -5.04 20.29 -13.32
N ASP A 53 -4.45 20.34 -12.11
CA ASP A 53 -4.61 19.35 -11.05
C ASP A 53 -5.30 20.03 -9.84
N PRO A 54 -6.52 19.64 -9.46
CA PRO A 54 -7.30 18.51 -9.97
C PRO A 54 -7.85 18.74 -11.39
N GLN A 55 -8.02 17.65 -12.15
CA GLN A 55 -8.63 17.70 -13.48
C GLN A 55 -10.08 18.22 -13.43
N ILE A 56 -10.40 19.14 -14.34
CA ILE A 56 -11.72 19.77 -14.44
C ILE A 56 -12.45 19.27 -15.69
N LEU A 57 -13.71 18.86 -15.51
CA LEU A 57 -14.65 18.57 -16.58
C LEU A 57 -15.44 19.84 -16.92
N CYS A 58 -15.28 20.33 -18.14
CA CYS A 58 -15.98 21.49 -18.68
C CYS A 58 -17.18 21.06 -19.52
N LEU A 59 -18.38 21.37 -19.03
CA LEU A 59 -19.65 21.08 -19.69
C LEU A 59 -20.28 22.36 -20.23
N HIS A 60 -20.34 22.46 -21.54
CA HIS A 60 -21.04 23.51 -22.26
C HIS A 60 -22.46 23.07 -22.53
N TYR A 61 -23.44 23.84 -22.07
CA TYR A 61 -24.85 23.49 -22.18
C TYR A 61 -25.70 24.69 -22.57
N ASN A 62 -26.89 24.41 -23.11
CA ASN A 62 -27.86 25.43 -23.46
C ASN A 62 -28.83 25.64 -22.27
N PRO A 63 -28.80 26.80 -21.58
CA PRO A 63 -29.64 27.07 -20.41
C PRO A 63 -31.14 27.13 -20.74
N SER A 64 -31.51 27.31 -22.02
CA SER A 64 -32.91 27.25 -22.46
C SER A 64 -33.46 25.82 -22.56
N LEU A 65 -32.59 24.81 -22.58
CA LEU A 65 -32.97 23.40 -22.73
C LEU A 65 -32.79 22.58 -21.45
N ILE A 66 -31.83 22.95 -20.59
CA ILE A 66 -31.49 22.20 -19.38
C ILE A 66 -30.99 23.12 -18.27
N SER A 67 -31.38 22.85 -17.03
CA SER A 67 -30.93 23.60 -15.85
C SER A 67 -29.52 23.16 -15.39
N ILE A 68 -28.82 24.03 -14.68
CA ILE A 68 -27.48 23.73 -14.14
C ILE A 68 -27.50 22.57 -13.15
N GLU A 69 -28.55 22.46 -12.31
CA GLU A 69 -28.75 21.32 -11.40
C GLU A 69 -28.97 20.01 -12.16
N ASP A 70 -29.71 20.05 -13.27
CA ASP A 70 -29.94 18.86 -14.10
C ASP A 70 -28.65 18.41 -14.80
N VAL A 71 -27.85 19.34 -15.33
CA VAL A 71 -26.54 19.05 -15.94
C VAL A 71 -25.63 18.39 -14.91
N ARG A 72 -25.50 18.96 -13.72
CA ARG A 72 -24.71 18.40 -12.61
C ARG A 72 -25.17 16.99 -12.26
N ARG A 73 -26.47 16.78 -12.09
CA ARG A 73 -27.04 15.46 -11.75
C ARG A 73 -26.81 14.42 -12.84
N ILE A 74 -26.84 14.81 -14.12
CA ILE A 74 -26.52 13.92 -15.25
C ILE A 74 -25.04 13.53 -15.20
N ALA A 75 -24.15 14.50 -14.96
CA ALA A 75 -22.71 14.26 -14.83
C ALA A 75 -22.40 13.30 -13.67
N GLU A 76 -22.95 13.54 -12.49
CA GLU A 76 -22.78 12.68 -11.30
C GLU A 76 -23.29 11.25 -11.55
N ARG A 77 -24.47 11.10 -12.16
CA ARG A 77 -25.02 9.77 -12.50
C ARG A 77 -24.19 9.03 -13.54
N ALA A 78 -23.67 9.74 -14.54
CA ALA A 78 -22.81 9.17 -15.56
C ALA A 78 -21.48 8.70 -14.95
N GLY A 79 -20.84 9.56 -14.14
CA GLY A 79 -19.62 9.24 -13.39
C GLY A 79 -19.80 8.02 -12.49
N ALA A 80 -20.84 8.02 -11.64
CA ALA A 80 -21.15 6.91 -10.74
C ALA A 80 -21.42 5.58 -11.48
N LYS A 81 -22.04 5.63 -12.67
CA LYS A 81 -22.28 4.44 -13.50
C LYS A 81 -20.99 3.86 -14.07
N ILE A 82 -20.05 4.72 -14.45
CA ILE A 82 -18.73 4.33 -14.95
C ILE A 82 -17.90 3.75 -13.80
N ALA A 83 -17.78 4.46 -12.67
CA ALA A 83 -16.99 4.05 -11.51
C ALA A 83 -17.44 2.71 -10.89
N ASN A 84 -18.75 2.42 -10.90
CA ASN A 84 -19.26 1.14 -10.39
C ASN A 84 -19.01 -0.03 -11.34
N ARG A 85 -18.98 0.22 -12.65
CA ARG A 85 -18.80 -0.82 -13.66
C ARG A 85 -17.32 -1.09 -13.91
N TYR A 86 -16.55 -0.04 -14.18
CA TYR A 86 -15.14 -0.13 -14.48
C TYR A 86 -14.37 0.11 -13.20
N ARG A 87 -13.77 -0.96 -12.70
CA ARG A 87 -13.11 -0.98 -11.40
C ARG A 87 -11.61 -0.84 -11.62
N HIS A 88 -11.04 0.14 -10.92
CA HIS A 88 -9.60 0.35 -10.83
C HIS A 88 -9.12 -0.19 -9.49
N GLU A 89 -8.35 -1.26 -9.52
CA GLU A 89 -7.82 -1.88 -8.30
C GLU A 89 -6.29 -1.96 -8.35
N VAL A 90 -5.69 -1.77 -7.19
CA VAL A 90 -4.25 -1.99 -6.96
C VAL A 90 -4.09 -3.31 -6.22
N ILE A 91 -3.44 -4.28 -6.84
CA ILE A 91 -3.20 -5.61 -6.28
C ILE A 91 -1.71 -5.71 -5.92
N PRO A 92 -1.36 -5.90 -4.64
CA PRO A 92 0.02 -6.17 -4.25
C PRO A 92 0.43 -7.56 -4.71
N ILE A 93 1.69 -7.73 -5.07
CA ILE A 93 2.23 -8.98 -5.60
C ILE A 93 3.66 -9.21 -5.09
N GLU A 94 3.96 -10.43 -4.70
CA GLU A 94 5.29 -10.87 -4.27
C GLU A 94 5.91 -11.76 -5.35
N GLY A 95 7.23 -11.64 -5.54
CA GLY A 95 8.02 -12.45 -6.46
C GLY A 95 8.15 -11.93 -7.89
N ILE A 96 7.83 -10.65 -8.15
CA ILE A 96 8.21 -10.01 -9.42
C ILE A 96 9.62 -9.43 -9.28
N ASP A 97 10.60 -10.13 -9.85
CA ASP A 97 12.01 -9.76 -9.71
C ASP A 97 12.65 -9.28 -11.02
N CYS A 98 11.90 -9.21 -12.12
CA CYS A 98 12.45 -8.88 -13.43
C CYS A 98 11.48 -8.08 -14.31
N SER A 99 12.02 -7.25 -15.22
CA SER A 99 11.23 -6.49 -16.20
C SER A 99 10.52 -7.43 -17.20
N ASP A 100 11.16 -8.52 -17.61
CA ASP A 100 10.56 -9.52 -18.50
C ASP A 100 9.35 -10.22 -17.85
N CYS A 101 9.40 -10.39 -16.53
CA CYS A 101 8.34 -10.96 -15.70
C CYS A 101 7.08 -10.08 -15.75
N VAL A 102 7.27 -8.75 -15.74
CA VAL A 102 6.19 -7.76 -15.84
C VAL A 102 5.48 -7.87 -17.18
N THR A 103 6.23 -7.94 -18.28
CA THR A 103 5.63 -8.05 -19.63
C THR A 103 4.81 -9.32 -19.78
N VAL A 104 5.30 -10.45 -19.29
CA VAL A 104 4.56 -11.73 -19.33
C VAL A 104 3.28 -11.64 -18.50
N LEU A 105 3.37 -11.02 -17.32
CA LEU A 105 2.22 -10.83 -16.43
C LEU A 105 1.16 -9.94 -17.05
N GLU A 106 1.52 -8.76 -17.55
CA GLU A 106 0.61 -7.84 -18.24
C GLU A 106 -0.06 -8.52 -19.44
N HIS A 107 0.72 -9.22 -20.26
CA HIS A 107 0.20 -9.93 -21.44
C HIS A 107 -0.72 -11.10 -21.09
N SER A 108 -0.50 -11.76 -19.96
CA SER A 108 -1.35 -12.85 -19.49
C SER A 108 -2.66 -12.34 -18.91
N LEU A 109 -2.63 -11.21 -18.19
CA LEU A 109 -3.81 -10.59 -17.57
C LEU A 109 -4.68 -9.84 -18.59
N SER A 110 -4.09 -9.18 -19.58
CA SER A 110 -4.84 -8.49 -20.65
C SER A 110 -5.66 -9.45 -21.53
N ARG A 111 -5.31 -10.74 -21.55
CA ARG A 111 -6.07 -11.79 -22.25
C ARG A 111 -7.31 -12.27 -21.50
N ILE A 112 -7.50 -11.87 -20.25
CA ILE A 112 -8.71 -12.21 -19.51
C ILE A 112 -9.86 -11.39 -20.06
N GLU A 113 -10.95 -12.05 -20.43
CA GLU A 113 -12.16 -11.38 -20.88
C GLU A 113 -12.68 -10.43 -19.79
N GLY A 114 -12.82 -9.14 -20.14
CA GLY A 114 -13.27 -8.10 -19.21
C GLY A 114 -12.16 -7.27 -18.57
N VAL A 115 -10.88 -7.62 -18.76
CA VAL A 115 -9.76 -6.74 -18.41
C VAL A 115 -9.56 -5.72 -19.52
N LEU A 116 -9.43 -4.45 -19.14
CA LEU A 116 -9.36 -3.31 -20.06
C LEU A 116 -7.97 -2.71 -20.14
N ASP A 117 -7.31 -2.56 -19.00
CA ASP A 117 -5.91 -2.12 -18.92
C ASP A 117 -5.21 -2.80 -17.74
N VAL A 118 -3.91 -3.05 -17.90
CA VAL A 118 -3.04 -3.64 -16.89
C VAL A 118 -1.69 -2.97 -16.94
N LYS A 119 -1.25 -2.47 -15.79
CA LYS A 119 0.10 -1.97 -15.59
C LYS A 119 0.70 -2.63 -14.37
N ALA A 120 1.82 -3.32 -14.53
CA ALA A 120 2.54 -3.92 -13.41
C ALA A 120 3.87 -3.19 -13.17
N SER A 121 4.19 -3.01 -11.90
CA SER A 121 5.45 -2.44 -11.45
C SER A 121 6.16 -3.46 -10.60
N TYR A 122 7.33 -3.91 -11.08
CA TYR A 122 8.21 -4.77 -10.28
C TYR A 122 8.85 -3.99 -9.12
N THR A 123 9.14 -2.70 -9.33
CA THR A 123 9.73 -1.83 -8.30
C THR A 123 8.78 -1.57 -7.15
N ALA A 124 7.51 -1.28 -7.44
CA ALA A 124 6.48 -1.02 -6.43
C ALA A 124 5.80 -2.31 -5.93
N GLN A 125 6.13 -3.48 -6.50
CA GLN A 125 5.50 -4.77 -6.20
C GLN A 125 3.95 -4.71 -6.24
N ARG A 126 3.42 -4.04 -7.27
CA ARG A 126 1.98 -3.77 -7.43
C ARG A 126 1.55 -3.89 -8.89
N ILE A 127 0.32 -4.36 -9.07
CA ILE A 127 -0.39 -4.37 -10.35
C ILE A 127 -1.55 -3.39 -10.24
N PHE A 128 -1.61 -2.45 -11.17
CA PHE A 128 -2.76 -1.60 -11.43
C PHE A 128 -3.59 -2.27 -12.52
N ILE A 129 -4.87 -2.53 -12.24
CA ILE A 129 -5.76 -3.19 -13.19
C ILE A 129 -7.09 -2.46 -13.31
N GLU A 130 -7.50 -2.24 -14.55
CA GLU A 130 -8.83 -1.77 -14.93
C GLU A 130 -9.62 -2.96 -15.50
N PHE A 131 -10.79 -3.25 -14.94
CA PHE A 131 -11.64 -4.31 -15.45
C PHE A 131 -13.14 -3.98 -15.34
N ASP A 132 -13.95 -4.56 -16.22
CA ASP A 132 -15.41 -4.49 -16.16
C ASP A 132 -15.94 -5.51 -15.14
N SER A 133 -16.54 -5.00 -14.06
CA SER A 133 -17.09 -5.78 -12.96
C SER A 133 -18.27 -6.67 -13.36
N LYS A 134 -18.85 -6.46 -14.55
CA LYS A 134 -19.92 -7.33 -15.09
C LYS A 134 -19.39 -8.58 -15.75
N THR A 135 -18.19 -8.53 -16.32
CA THR A 135 -17.62 -9.64 -17.12
C THR A 135 -16.56 -10.39 -16.34
N THR A 136 -15.77 -9.70 -15.52
CA THR A 136 -14.71 -10.31 -14.70
C THR A 136 -14.78 -9.84 -13.24
N SER A 137 -14.27 -10.69 -12.35
CA SER A 137 -14.15 -10.39 -10.92
C SER A 137 -12.69 -10.42 -10.47
N ARG A 138 -12.37 -9.66 -9.41
CA ARG A 138 -11.06 -9.69 -8.74
C ARG A 138 -10.57 -11.11 -8.48
N GLY A 139 -11.44 -12.01 -8.00
CA GLY A 139 -11.07 -13.40 -7.72
C GLY A 139 -10.68 -14.23 -8.95
N ALA A 140 -11.12 -13.88 -10.16
CA ALA A 140 -10.67 -14.51 -11.39
C ALA A 140 -9.26 -14.04 -11.78
N ILE A 141 -9.00 -12.74 -11.65
CA ILE A 141 -7.68 -12.12 -11.85
C ILE A 141 -6.67 -12.71 -10.86
N GLU A 142 -7.00 -12.75 -9.56
CA GLU A 142 -6.12 -13.32 -8.53
C GLU A 142 -5.74 -14.78 -8.81
N ARG A 143 -6.71 -15.60 -9.26
CA ARG A 143 -6.44 -17.00 -9.66
C ARG A 143 -5.49 -17.08 -10.84
N ARG A 144 -5.59 -16.17 -11.81
CA ARG A 144 -4.68 -16.14 -12.97
C ARG A 144 -3.27 -15.75 -12.54
N ILE A 145 -3.13 -14.76 -11.66
CA ILE A 145 -1.84 -14.34 -11.09
C ILE A 145 -1.18 -15.52 -10.34
N GLN A 146 -1.94 -16.21 -9.49
CA GLN A 146 -1.46 -17.38 -8.76
C GLN A 146 -1.07 -18.54 -9.69
N GLY A 147 -1.82 -18.74 -10.78
CA GLY A 147 -1.50 -19.74 -11.80
C GLY A 147 -0.19 -19.47 -12.56
N LEU A 148 0.30 -18.22 -12.53
CA LEU A 148 1.63 -17.86 -13.06
C LEU A 148 2.75 -18.04 -12.04
N GLY A 149 2.43 -18.45 -10.81
CA GLY A 149 3.41 -18.68 -9.75
C GLY A 149 3.65 -17.50 -8.81
N TYR A 150 2.95 -16.37 -9.00
CA TYR A 150 3.09 -15.20 -8.15
C TYR A 150 2.19 -15.27 -6.90
N GLN A 151 2.67 -14.72 -5.80
CA GLN A 151 1.93 -14.68 -4.54
C GLN A 151 1.26 -13.33 -4.38
N ILE A 152 0.01 -13.33 -3.93
CA ILE A 152 -0.73 -12.10 -3.60
C ILE A 152 -0.79 -12.06 -2.07
N PRO A 153 -0.11 -11.12 -1.40
CA PRO A 153 -0.23 -10.97 0.04
C PRO A 153 -1.68 -10.60 0.37
N ARG A 154 -2.45 -11.60 0.80
CA ARG A 154 -3.85 -11.40 1.19
C ARG A 154 -3.90 -10.60 2.48
N GLY A 155 -4.22 -9.31 2.39
CA GLY A 155 -4.74 -8.54 3.50
C GLY A 155 -6.14 -9.07 3.86
N GLY A 156 -6.23 -9.88 4.91
CA GLY A 156 -7.50 -10.42 5.41
C GLY A 156 -7.47 -10.64 6.92
N THR A 157 -8.64 -10.71 7.55
CA THR A 157 -8.81 -10.89 9.01
C THR A 157 -8.01 -12.07 9.57
N ARG A 158 -7.79 -13.11 8.77
CA ARG A 158 -6.96 -14.27 9.12
C ARG A 158 -5.47 -13.96 9.16
N LYS A 159 -4.93 -13.13 8.26
CA LYS A 159 -3.51 -12.70 8.29
C LYS A 159 -3.28 -11.77 9.49
N TRP A 160 -4.18 -10.82 9.74
CA TRP A 160 -4.17 -10.00 10.96
C TRP A 160 -4.21 -10.85 12.23
N TYR A 161 -5.10 -11.85 12.30
CA TYR A 161 -5.17 -12.75 13.46
C TYR A 161 -3.88 -13.56 13.64
N LEU A 162 -3.26 -14.03 12.56
CA LEU A 162 -2.00 -14.78 12.62
C LEU A 162 -0.82 -13.89 13.04
N GLU A 163 -0.69 -12.69 12.48
CA GLU A 163 0.36 -11.70 12.82
C GLU A 163 0.21 -11.17 14.25
N ASN A 164 -1.03 -11.01 14.73
CA ASN A 164 -1.31 -10.53 16.07
C ASN A 164 -1.54 -11.66 17.10
N ARG A 165 -1.45 -12.94 16.70
CA ARG A 165 -1.82 -14.09 17.54
C ARG A 165 -1.10 -14.08 18.89
N THR A 166 0.22 -13.89 18.90
CA THR A 166 1.03 -13.91 20.12
C THR A 166 0.62 -12.80 21.09
N LEU A 167 0.32 -11.60 20.56
CA LEU A 167 -0.16 -10.48 21.38
C LEU A 167 -1.58 -10.73 21.89
N ILE A 168 -2.48 -11.28 21.06
CA ILE A 168 -3.85 -11.63 21.50
C ILE A 168 -3.80 -12.67 22.60
N PHE A 169 -2.99 -13.72 22.45
CA PHE A 169 -2.84 -14.77 23.45
C PHE A 169 -2.24 -14.23 24.76
N SER A 170 -1.21 -13.39 24.67
CA SER A 170 -0.64 -12.71 25.84
C SER A 170 -1.66 -11.82 26.56
N LEU A 171 -2.44 -11.01 25.84
CA LEU A 171 -3.47 -10.15 26.43
C LEU A 171 -4.60 -10.97 27.08
N VAL A 172 -5.04 -12.04 26.43
CA VAL A 172 -6.07 -12.94 26.98
C VAL A 172 -5.54 -13.67 28.22
N ALA A 173 -4.27 -14.09 28.20
CA ALA A 173 -3.62 -14.69 29.38
C ALA A 173 -3.53 -13.70 30.54
N GLY A 174 -3.11 -12.45 30.27
CA GLY A 174 -3.06 -11.38 31.27
C GLY A 174 -4.43 -11.05 31.84
N PHE A 175 -5.47 -11.03 31.00
CA PHE A 175 -6.85 -10.85 31.45
C PHE A 175 -7.33 -12.02 32.31
N SER A 176 -7.07 -13.27 31.89
CA SER A 176 -7.39 -14.48 32.67
C SER A 176 -6.71 -14.47 34.04
N LEU A 177 -5.42 -14.12 34.08
CA LEU A 177 -4.64 -13.96 35.31
C LEU A 177 -5.23 -12.89 36.23
N LEU A 178 -5.53 -11.70 35.69
CA LEU A 178 -6.07 -10.58 36.46
C LEU A 178 -7.44 -10.94 37.05
N VAL A 179 -8.31 -11.56 36.25
CA VAL A 179 -9.64 -11.99 36.70
C VAL A 179 -9.53 -13.10 37.75
N GLY A 180 -8.61 -14.07 37.58
CA GLY A 180 -8.37 -15.13 38.57
C GLY A 180 -7.89 -14.57 39.90
N TRP A 181 -6.88 -13.69 39.86
CA TRP A 181 -6.29 -13.08 41.05
C TRP A 181 -7.27 -12.14 41.77
N ALA A 182 -7.94 -11.25 41.02
CA ALA A 182 -8.92 -10.33 41.59
C ALA A 182 -10.18 -11.07 42.09
N GLY A 183 -10.60 -12.11 41.38
CA GLY A 183 -11.73 -12.97 41.73
C GLY A 183 -11.52 -13.67 43.07
N GLU A 184 -10.34 -14.26 43.29
CA GLU A 184 -9.97 -14.88 44.56
C GLU A 184 -9.87 -13.85 45.69
N ARG A 185 -9.26 -12.69 45.41
CA ARG A 185 -8.95 -11.70 46.46
C ARG A 185 -10.14 -10.85 46.89
N PHE A 186 -11.02 -10.47 45.98
CA PHE A 186 -12.09 -9.49 46.22
C PHE A 186 -13.51 -10.05 46.07
N PHE A 187 -13.71 -11.03 45.18
CA PHE A 187 -15.05 -11.55 44.85
C PHE A 187 -15.34 -12.92 45.46
N GLY A 188 -14.37 -13.52 46.18
CA GLY A 188 -14.54 -14.80 46.84
C GLY A 188 -14.74 -15.97 45.86
N PHE A 189 -14.10 -15.92 44.69
CA PHE A 189 -14.16 -17.03 43.74
C PHE A 189 -13.68 -18.34 44.39
N PRO A 190 -14.32 -19.47 44.06
CA PRO A 190 -13.86 -20.76 44.55
C PRO A 190 -12.47 -21.04 43.98
N TYR A 191 -11.59 -21.63 44.80
CA TYR A 191 -10.20 -21.94 44.44
C TYR A 191 -10.08 -22.66 43.08
N GLN A 192 -11.01 -23.56 42.77
CA GLN A 192 -11.03 -24.31 41.50
C GLN A 192 -11.18 -23.40 40.27
N LEU A 193 -11.98 -22.33 40.37
CA LEU A 193 -12.19 -21.39 39.27
C LEU A 193 -10.96 -20.50 39.06
N SER A 194 -10.36 -20.01 40.15
CA SER A 194 -9.11 -19.23 40.08
C SER A 194 -7.96 -20.08 39.53
N LEU A 195 -7.83 -21.32 40.00
CA LEU A 195 -6.85 -22.28 39.48
C LEU A 195 -7.06 -22.53 37.99
N ALA A 196 -8.29 -22.72 37.53
CA ALA A 196 -8.59 -22.90 36.10
C ALA A 196 -8.18 -21.67 35.27
N LEU A 197 -8.41 -20.46 35.78
CA LEU A 197 -8.01 -19.20 35.13
C LEU A 197 -6.48 -19.03 35.10
N PHE A 198 -5.78 -19.44 36.17
CA PHE A 198 -4.31 -19.44 36.18
C PHE A 198 -3.74 -20.47 35.20
N LEU A 199 -4.27 -21.69 35.17
CA LEU A 199 -3.83 -22.70 34.21
C LEU A 199 -4.11 -22.29 32.76
N ALA A 200 -5.24 -21.62 32.50
CA ALA A 200 -5.51 -21.04 31.19
C ALA A 200 -4.46 -19.98 30.80
N ALA A 201 -4.04 -19.14 31.76
CA ALA A 201 -2.97 -18.17 31.54
C ALA A 201 -1.61 -18.85 31.27
N TYR A 202 -1.27 -19.93 31.99
CA TYR A 202 -0.07 -20.74 31.71
C TYR A 202 -0.05 -21.27 30.28
N ILE A 203 -1.16 -21.84 29.82
CA ILE A 203 -1.24 -22.43 28.49
C ILE A 203 -1.16 -21.33 27.42
N LEU A 204 -1.94 -20.25 27.57
CA LEU A 204 -2.00 -19.19 26.56
C LEU A 204 -0.68 -18.40 26.45
N ALA A 205 -0.08 -18.02 27.58
CA ALA A 205 1.19 -17.27 27.58
C ALA A 205 2.40 -18.17 27.35
N GLY A 206 2.39 -19.38 27.92
CA GLY A 206 3.52 -20.31 27.87
C GLY A 206 3.60 -21.16 26.62
N TRP A 207 2.57 -21.22 25.77
CA TRP A 207 2.58 -22.06 24.56
C TRP A 207 3.77 -21.78 23.64
N ASP A 208 3.99 -20.49 23.33
CA ASP A 208 5.05 -20.07 22.41
C ASP A 208 6.43 -20.28 23.03
N THR A 209 6.61 -19.86 24.27
CA THR A 209 7.84 -20.10 25.05
C THR A 209 8.17 -21.58 25.17
N ALA A 210 7.17 -22.44 25.43
CA ALA A 210 7.42 -23.87 25.58
C ALA A 210 7.96 -24.49 24.28
N ILE A 211 7.49 -24.02 23.12
CA ILE A 211 8.01 -24.44 21.82
C ILE A 211 9.46 -23.95 21.65
N HIS A 212 9.75 -22.69 21.94
CA HIS A 212 11.12 -22.15 21.87
C HIS A 212 12.08 -22.87 22.81
N ALA A 213 11.69 -23.03 24.09
CA ALA A 213 12.45 -23.76 25.09
C ALA A 213 12.71 -25.23 24.68
N TRP A 214 11.74 -25.89 24.04
CA TRP A 214 11.92 -27.25 23.53
C TRP A 214 12.97 -27.31 22.41
N TYR A 215 12.95 -26.36 21.47
CA TYR A 215 13.96 -26.29 20.43
C TYR A 215 15.34 -25.91 20.98
N ALA A 216 15.43 -24.98 21.92
CA ALA A 216 16.66 -24.61 22.60
C ALA A 216 17.26 -25.80 23.36
N LEU A 217 16.43 -26.56 24.08
CA LEU A 217 16.85 -27.78 24.76
C LEU A 217 17.38 -28.83 23.78
N LYS A 218 16.71 -29.01 22.63
CA LYS A 218 17.17 -29.92 21.58
C LYS A 218 18.49 -29.46 20.96
N ALA A 219 18.69 -28.16 20.82
CA ALA A 219 19.93 -27.54 20.35
C ALA A 219 21.04 -27.50 21.43
N ARG A 220 20.74 -27.89 22.68
CA ARG A 220 21.63 -27.80 23.86
C ARG A 220 22.12 -26.38 24.14
N THR A 221 21.30 -25.39 23.83
CA THR A 221 21.55 -23.99 24.14
C THR A 221 20.73 -23.59 25.35
N PHE A 222 21.37 -22.92 26.31
CA PHE A 222 20.68 -22.35 27.46
C PHE A 222 20.23 -20.93 27.11
N ASP A 223 18.93 -20.75 26.94
CA ASP A 223 18.30 -19.47 26.68
C ASP A 223 17.39 -19.03 27.83
N THR A 224 16.90 -17.79 27.73
CA THR A 224 15.99 -17.20 28.72
C THR A 224 14.66 -17.94 28.76
N ASP A 225 14.20 -18.49 27.63
CA ASP A 225 12.91 -19.19 27.53
C ASP A 225 12.92 -20.53 28.28
N LEU A 226 14.03 -21.28 28.23
CA LEU A 226 14.21 -22.50 29.01
C LEU A 226 14.21 -22.21 30.52
N LEU A 227 14.96 -21.18 30.94
CA LEU A 227 14.97 -20.74 32.34
C LEU A 227 13.56 -20.32 32.79
N MET A 228 12.83 -19.62 31.94
CA MET A 228 11.48 -19.15 32.22
C MET A 228 10.49 -20.30 32.40
N ILE A 229 10.50 -21.30 31.52
CA ILE A 229 9.63 -22.49 31.64
C ILE A 229 9.97 -23.27 32.91
N ALA A 230 11.27 -23.45 33.22
CA ALA A 230 11.69 -24.11 34.45
C ALA A 230 11.20 -23.36 35.70
N ALA A 231 11.30 -22.04 35.72
CA ALA A 231 10.81 -21.20 36.83
C ALA A 231 9.28 -21.28 36.98
N ALA A 232 8.54 -21.21 35.88
CA ALA A 232 7.08 -21.31 35.89
C ALA A 232 6.60 -22.70 36.38
N LEU A 233 7.24 -23.78 35.92
CA LEU A 233 6.96 -25.13 36.42
C LEU A 233 7.31 -25.27 37.90
N GLY A 234 8.41 -24.66 38.35
CA GLY A 234 8.80 -24.62 39.76
C GLY A 234 7.76 -23.91 40.63
N ALA A 235 7.27 -22.75 40.19
CA ALA A 235 6.21 -22.01 40.87
C ALA A 235 4.90 -22.84 40.95
N ALA A 236 4.50 -23.48 39.85
CA ALA A 236 3.35 -24.38 39.83
C ALA A 236 3.52 -25.57 40.79
N PHE A 237 4.73 -26.15 40.90
CA PHE A 237 5.01 -27.25 41.84
C PHE A 237 4.92 -26.81 43.31
N LEU A 238 5.24 -25.55 43.61
CA LEU A 238 5.11 -24.96 44.94
C LEU A 238 3.68 -24.51 45.27
N GLY A 239 2.75 -24.57 44.30
CA GLY A 239 1.37 -24.09 44.46
C GLY A 239 1.19 -22.59 44.20
N GLU A 240 2.26 -21.89 43.84
CA GLU A 240 2.31 -20.46 43.52
C GLU A 240 1.93 -20.24 42.04
N TYR A 241 0.70 -20.60 41.70
CA TYR A 241 0.21 -20.56 40.32
C TYR A 241 0.09 -19.12 39.79
N ALA A 242 -0.28 -18.16 40.63
CA ALA A 242 -0.45 -16.77 40.18
C ALA A 242 0.89 -16.17 39.74
N GLU A 243 1.96 -16.47 40.47
CA GLU A 243 3.33 -15.97 40.29
C GLU A 243 3.93 -16.49 38.99
N GLY A 244 3.84 -17.80 38.75
CA GLY A 244 4.37 -18.37 37.51
C GLY A 244 3.55 -17.98 36.28
N ALA A 245 2.22 -17.82 36.42
CA ALA A 245 1.38 -17.30 35.34
C ALA A 245 1.72 -15.83 35.03
N LEU A 246 1.98 -15.01 36.05
CA LEU A 246 2.42 -13.63 35.90
C LEU A 246 3.76 -13.54 35.17
N LEU A 247 4.72 -14.37 35.56
CA LEU A 247 6.03 -14.44 34.90
C LEU A 247 5.90 -14.81 33.43
N LEU A 248 5.14 -15.85 33.08
CA LEU A 248 4.90 -16.23 31.68
C LEU A 248 4.18 -15.13 30.89
N PHE A 249 3.18 -14.48 31.49
CA PHE A 249 2.44 -13.38 30.87
C PHE A 249 3.36 -12.20 30.52
N LEU A 250 4.15 -11.71 31.47
CA LEU A 250 4.99 -10.52 31.28
C LEU A 250 6.02 -10.73 30.17
N PHE A 251 6.66 -11.89 30.13
CA PHE A 251 7.62 -12.21 29.07
C PHE A 251 6.95 -12.46 27.73
N SER A 252 5.82 -13.17 27.70
CA SER A 252 5.04 -13.36 26.46
C SER A 252 4.62 -12.00 25.86
N LEU A 253 4.22 -11.05 26.71
CA LEU A 253 3.92 -9.69 26.30
C LEU A 253 5.17 -8.96 25.78
N GLY A 254 6.30 -9.09 26.48
CA GLY A 254 7.59 -8.52 26.08
C GLY A 254 8.03 -8.99 24.70
N HIS A 255 8.07 -10.30 24.47
CA HIS A 255 8.40 -10.90 23.17
C HIS A 255 7.45 -10.42 22.07
N ALA A 256 6.15 -10.33 22.35
CA ALA A 256 5.17 -9.82 21.40
C ALA A 256 5.38 -8.34 21.05
N MET A 257 5.91 -7.52 21.96
CA MET A 257 6.22 -6.11 21.72
C MET A 257 7.55 -5.92 21.00
N GLU A 258 8.58 -6.70 21.36
CA GLU A 258 9.93 -6.61 20.81
C GLU A 258 9.92 -6.77 19.28
N GLY A 259 9.23 -7.79 18.76
CA GLY A 259 9.13 -8.02 17.31
C GLY A 259 8.61 -6.79 16.56
N ARG A 260 7.54 -6.15 17.07
CA ARG A 260 6.94 -4.97 16.43
C ARG A 260 7.85 -3.74 16.45
N ILE A 261 8.60 -3.56 17.54
CA ILE A 261 9.51 -2.42 17.69
C ILE A 261 10.67 -2.58 16.71
N LEU A 262 11.26 -3.78 16.64
CA LEU A 262 12.36 -4.08 15.72
C LEU A 262 11.94 -4.01 14.26
N ASP A 263 10.77 -4.54 13.90
CA ASP A 263 10.24 -4.49 12.53
C ASP A 263 10.00 -3.04 12.09
N ARG A 264 9.48 -2.20 12.97
CA ARG A 264 9.27 -0.77 12.68
C ARG A 264 10.58 -0.04 12.44
N ALA A 265 11.62 -0.34 13.24
CA ALA A 265 12.94 0.24 13.06
C ALA A 265 13.58 -0.20 11.74
N ARG A 266 13.50 -1.49 11.40
CA ARG A 266 14.00 -2.02 10.12
C ARG A 266 13.28 -1.41 8.92
N ASN A 267 11.95 -1.32 8.97
CA ASN A 267 11.15 -0.75 7.89
C ASN A 267 11.47 0.73 7.65
N ALA A 268 11.77 1.50 8.71
CA ALA A 268 12.19 2.90 8.57
C ALA A 268 13.55 3.03 7.87
N ILE A 269 14.50 2.12 8.16
CA ILE A 269 15.80 2.09 7.48
C ILE A 269 15.64 1.67 6.01
N HIS A 270 14.84 0.65 5.73
CA HIS A 270 14.57 0.23 4.34
C HIS A 270 13.86 1.31 3.53
N ALA A 271 12.92 2.05 4.13
CA ALA A 271 12.24 3.16 3.46
C ALA A 271 13.19 4.29 3.05
N LEU A 272 14.33 4.46 3.73
CA LEU A 272 15.39 5.40 3.32
C LEU A 272 16.23 4.84 2.17
N ALA A 273 16.46 3.52 2.13
CA ALA A 273 17.20 2.86 1.05
C ALA A 273 16.43 2.83 -0.28
N ASP A 274 15.10 2.80 -0.25
CA ASP A 274 14.23 2.82 -1.45
C ASP A 274 14.06 4.22 -2.09
N LEU A 275 14.73 5.26 -1.57
CA LEU A 275 14.64 6.62 -2.10
C LEU A 275 15.46 6.85 -3.38
N ALA A 276 16.47 6.01 -3.64
CA ALA A 276 17.31 6.12 -4.83
C ALA A 276 16.62 5.50 -6.06
N PRO A 277 16.61 6.18 -7.22
CA PRO A 277 16.13 5.60 -8.47
C PRO A 277 16.93 4.35 -8.84
N LYS A 278 16.26 3.29 -9.29
CA LYS A 278 16.92 2.06 -9.75
C LYS A 278 17.31 2.12 -11.24
N THR A 279 16.76 3.08 -11.98
CA THR A 279 17.03 3.31 -13.41
C THR A 279 17.39 4.77 -13.68
N ALA A 280 18.14 4.99 -14.75
CA ALA A 280 18.52 6.30 -15.25
C ALA A 280 18.26 6.38 -16.75
N LEU A 281 17.79 7.54 -17.22
CA LEU A 281 17.67 7.83 -18.63
C LEU A 281 19.00 8.38 -19.14
N VAL A 282 19.67 7.64 -20.02
CA VAL A 282 21.00 8.00 -20.54
C VAL A 282 20.91 8.32 -22.02
N GLN A 283 21.65 9.33 -22.45
CA GLN A 283 21.87 9.66 -23.85
C GLN A 283 23.20 9.07 -24.34
N ARG A 284 23.11 8.03 -25.19
CA ARG A 284 24.26 7.43 -25.87
C ARG A 284 24.11 7.67 -27.37
N GLY A 285 24.85 8.65 -27.89
CA GLY A 285 24.67 9.14 -29.27
C GLY A 285 23.34 9.86 -29.44
N ASP A 286 22.57 9.50 -30.47
CA ASP A 286 21.28 10.13 -30.79
C ASP A 286 20.08 9.45 -30.11
N LEU A 287 20.31 8.42 -29.29
CA LEU A 287 19.25 7.64 -28.64
C LEU A 287 19.22 7.88 -27.14
N GLN A 288 18.01 8.00 -26.58
CA GLN A 288 17.75 8.01 -25.14
C GLN A 288 17.32 6.60 -24.72
N ILE A 289 18.04 6.00 -23.78
CA ILE A 289 17.83 4.62 -23.33
C ILE A 289 17.73 4.63 -21.80
N GLU A 290 16.76 3.92 -21.26
CA GLU A 290 16.66 3.72 -19.82
C GLU A 290 17.49 2.50 -19.42
N VAL A 291 18.43 2.69 -18.50
CA VAL A 291 19.37 1.65 -18.04
C VAL A 291 19.35 1.57 -16.51
N PRO A 292 19.63 0.39 -15.92
CA PRO A 292 19.84 0.26 -14.48
C PRO A 292 20.98 1.18 -14.01
N VAL A 293 20.86 1.77 -12.82
CA VAL A 293 21.89 2.67 -12.26
C VAL A 293 23.23 1.96 -12.09
N GLU A 294 23.22 0.65 -11.85
CA GLU A 294 24.41 -0.19 -11.71
C GLU A 294 25.17 -0.37 -13.03
N GLU A 295 24.54 -0.11 -14.18
CA GLU A 295 25.14 -0.22 -15.52
C GLU A 295 25.67 1.11 -16.06
N LEU A 296 25.57 2.19 -15.26
CA LEU A 296 26.10 3.50 -15.62
C LEU A 296 27.62 3.51 -15.60
N VAL A 297 28.21 4.13 -16.62
CA VAL A 297 29.66 4.29 -16.74
C VAL A 297 30.01 5.76 -16.53
N LEU A 298 31.19 6.02 -15.96
CA LEU A 298 31.70 7.40 -15.83
C LEU A 298 31.69 8.11 -17.19
N SER A 299 31.17 9.34 -17.21
CA SER A 299 30.94 10.17 -18.41
C SER A 299 29.69 9.84 -19.23
N ASP A 300 28.81 8.93 -18.78
CA ASP A 300 27.48 8.82 -19.36
C ASP A 300 26.68 10.13 -19.17
N LEU A 301 25.97 10.55 -20.22
CA LEU A 301 25.10 11.73 -20.18
C LEU A 301 23.71 11.33 -19.69
N VAL A 302 23.44 11.59 -18.41
CA VAL A 302 22.13 11.30 -17.80
C VAL A 302 21.17 12.47 -18.01
N ILE A 303 19.97 12.18 -18.51
CA ILE A 303 18.89 13.16 -18.68
C ILE A 303 17.93 13.05 -17.50
N VAL A 304 17.86 14.11 -16.70
CA VAL A 304 16.90 14.24 -15.60
C VAL A 304 15.78 15.19 -16.02
N ARG A 305 14.53 14.74 -15.95
CA ARG A 305 13.35 15.56 -16.29
C ARG A 305 12.79 16.27 -15.05
N PRO A 306 12.08 17.41 -15.20
CA PRO A 306 11.39 18.04 -14.08
C PRO A 306 10.48 17.06 -13.34
N GLY A 307 10.51 17.09 -12.01
CA GLY A 307 9.73 16.20 -11.14
C GLY A 307 10.28 14.78 -11.02
N THR A 308 11.43 14.47 -11.62
CA THR A 308 12.13 13.18 -11.42
C THR A 308 13.32 13.34 -10.47
N ARG A 309 13.71 12.24 -9.82
CA ARG A 309 14.89 12.19 -8.94
C ARG A 309 16.16 12.03 -9.75
N ILE A 310 17.25 12.57 -9.22
CA ILE A 310 18.58 12.41 -9.79
C ILE A 310 19.05 10.99 -9.46
N PRO A 311 19.43 10.16 -10.44
CA PRO A 311 19.76 8.75 -10.19
C PRO A 311 21.20 8.53 -9.69
N VAL A 312 22.12 9.46 -9.99
CA VAL A 312 23.54 9.39 -9.63
C VAL A 312 24.11 10.79 -9.38
N ASP A 313 25.14 10.86 -8.55
CA ASP A 313 25.94 12.07 -8.37
C ASP A 313 26.63 12.48 -9.68
N GLY A 314 26.70 13.79 -9.94
CA GLY A 314 27.32 14.30 -11.16
C GLY A 314 27.42 15.82 -11.23
N ASP A 315 27.93 16.30 -12.36
CA ASP A 315 28.04 17.73 -12.68
C ASP A 315 27.05 18.09 -13.81
N ILE A 316 26.40 19.25 -13.72
CA ILE A 316 25.44 19.69 -14.75
C ILE A 316 26.19 20.18 -15.99
N ILE A 317 25.97 19.51 -17.12
CA ILE A 317 26.57 19.86 -18.41
C ILE A 317 25.68 20.82 -19.22
N SER A 318 24.35 20.73 -19.08
CA SER A 318 23.41 21.61 -19.76
C SER A 318 22.10 21.78 -19.00
N GLY A 319 21.54 22.99 -19.03
CA GLY A 319 20.27 23.32 -18.39
C GLY A 319 20.43 24.00 -17.03
N SER A 320 19.29 24.40 -16.45
CA SER A 320 19.21 24.95 -15.10
C SER A 320 17.87 24.56 -14.47
N SER A 321 17.87 24.20 -13.19
CA SER A 321 16.65 23.81 -12.48
C SER A 321 16.81 23.93 -10.98
N ASN A 322 15.69 24.00 -10.26
CA ASN A 322 15.68 24.03 -8.80
C ASN A 322 15.59 22.58 -8.32
N VAL A 323 16.59 22.16 -7.55
CA VAL A 323 16.74 20.77 -7.11
C VAL A 323 16.47 20.69 -5.62
N ASP A 324 15.51 19.85 -5.25
CA ASP A 324 15.26 19.50 -3.85
C ASP A 324 16.36 18.54 -3.37
N GLN A 325 17.24 19.04 -2.49
CA GLN A 325 18.30 18.26 -1.86
C GLN A 325 17.97 17.91 -0.39
N SER A 326 16.76 18.21 0.08
CA SER A 326 16.31 17.94 1.45
C SER A 326 16.54 16.50 1.93
N PRO A 327 16.44 15.44 1.09
CA PRO A 327 16.69 14.07 1.55
C PRO A 327 18.16 13.81 1.94
N VAL A 328 19.10 14.60 1.42
CA VAL A 328 20.55 14.44 1.62
C VAL A 328 21.11 15.52 2.54
N THR A 329 20.74 16.78 2.31
CA THR A 329 21.29 17.95 3.04
C THR A 329 20.43 18.37 4.23
N GLY A 330 19.14 18.01 4.24
CA GLY A 330 18.18 18.45 5.26
C GLY A 330 17.66 19.88 5.08
N GLU A 331 18.05 20.58 4.01
CA GLU A 331 17.58 21.93 3.72
C GLU A 331 16.18 21.90 3.08
N SER A 332 15.20 22.60 3.67
CA SER A 332 13.78 22.52 3.25
C SER A 332 13.43 23.29 1.97
N LEU A 333 14.33 24.13 1.46
CA LEU A 333 14.11 24.90 0.24
C LEU A 333 14.93 24.32 -0.91
N PRO A 334 14.34 24.14 -2.10
CA PRO A 334 15.09 23.73 -3.29
C PRO A 334 16.23 24.70 -3.60
N VAL A 335 17.35 24.15 -4.03
CA VAL A 335 18.54 24.93 -4.38
C VAL A 335 18.58 25.10 -5.89
N ASP A 336 18.73 26.34 -6.36
CA ASP A 336 18.93 26.64 -7.77
C ASP A 336 20.26 26.03 -8.25
N LYS A 337 20.23 25.24 -9.32
CA LYS A 337 21.40 24.61 -9.92
C LYS A 337 21.57 25.05 -11.37
N ILE A 338 22.79 25.47 -11.69
CA ILE A 338 23.20 25.89 -13.03
C ILE A 338 24.33 24.99 -13.57
N VAL A 339 24.70 25.23 -14.83
CA VAL A 339 25.80 24.50 -15.49
C VAL A 339 27.09 24.59 -14.66
N MET A 340 27.81 23.46 -14.54
CA MET A 340 28.99 23.21 -13.70
C MET A 340 28.71 22.99 -12.20
N ASP A 341 27.46 23.10 -11.73
CA ASP A 341 27.14 22.76 -10.34
C ASP A 341 27.05 21.24 -10.12
N LYS A 342 27.38 20.83 -8.89
CA LYS A 342 27.23 19.46 -8.42
C LYS A 342 25.80 19.15 -8.01
N VAL A 343 25.35 17.96 -8.40
CA VAL A 343 24.09 17.35 -8.00
C VAL A 343 24.34 16.00 -7.32
N PHE A 344 23.43 15.63 -6.43
CA PHE A 344 23.52 14.42 -5.62
C PHE A 344 22.29 13.54 -5.86
N ALA A 345 22.46 12.22 -5.79
CA ALA A 345 21.41 11.22 -5.90
C ALA A 345 20.45 11.18 -4.70
#